data_AF-K0NFG5-F1
#
_entry.id   AF-K0NFG5-F1
#
_cell.length_a   1.000
_cell.length_b   1.000
_cell.length_c   1.000
_cell.angle_alpha   90.00
_cell.angle_beta   90.00
_cell.angle_gamma   90.00
#
_symmetry.space_group_name_H-M   'P 1'
#
loop_
_entity.id
_entity.type
_entity.pdbx_description
1 polymer ?
#
loop_
_entity_poly.entity_id
_entity_poly.type
_entity_poly.pdbx_seq_one_letter_code
_entity_poly.pdbx_strand_id
1 'polypeptide(L)' 'MGDYFLSGLKTLKNSLIKEVRGRGLMTGFELISDKINARNYCESLKYNGVLCKETHDNIIRFAQPLVVKKRRY' A
#
# COMPACT_ATOMS: atom_id res chain seq x y z
N MET A 1 13.17 -5.27 5.90
CA MET A 1 11.93 -5.77 5.24
C MET A 1 11.04 -4.62 4.80
N GLY A 2 10.76 -3.65 5.69
CA GLY A 2 10.05 -2.42 5.35
C GLY A 2 10.57 -1.68 4.12
N ASP A 3 11.89 -1.40 4.08
CA ASP A 3 12.48 -0.68 2.94
C ASP A 3 12.42 -1.45 1.61
N TYR A 4 12.48 -2.78 1.66
CA TYR A 4 12.33 -3.61 0.46
C TYR A 4 10.92 -3.48 -0.13
N PHE A 5 9.90 -3.56 0.72
CA PHE A 5 8.52 -3.38 0.29
C PHE A 5 8.25 -1.94 -0.17
N LEU A 6 8.74 -0.94 0.58
CA LEU A 6 8.62 0.47 0.19
C LEU A 6 9.30 0.73 -1.16
N SER A 7 10.49 0.18 -1.39
CA SER A 7 11.19 0.30 -2.67
C SER A 7 10.39 -0.36 -3.80
N GLY A 8 9.81 -1.53 -3.55
CA GLY A 8 8.89 -2.19 -4.50
C GLY A 8 7.67 -1.32 -4.80
N LEU A 9 7.01 -0.77 -3.79
CA LEU A 9 5.88 0.15 -3.98
C LEU A 9 6.28 1.40 -4.79
N LYS A 10 7.49 1.95 -4.59
CA LYS A 10 8.00 3.08 -5.37
C LYS A 10 8.21 2.76 -6.86
N THR A 11 8.35 1.48 -7.22
CA THR A 11 8.43 1.08 -8.65
C THR A 11 7.07 1.10 -9.34
N LEU A 12 5.96 1.14 -8.60
CA LEU A 12 4.62 1.28 -9.15
C LEU A 12 4.46 2.69 -9.75
N LYS A 13 4.60 2.79 -11.07
CA LYS A 13 4.26 3.99 -11.82
C LYS A 13 2.80 3.89 -12.26
N ASN A 14 1.92 4.55 -11.52
CA ASN A 14 0.51 4.67 -11.87
C ASN A 14 0.07 6.13 -11.68
N SER A 15 -0.59 6.71 -12.70
CA SER A 15 -1.10 8.08 -12.68
C SER A 15 -2.14 8.35 -11.58
N LEU A 16 -2.62 7.29 -10.91
CA LEU A 16 -3.55 7.34 -9.78
C LEU A 16 -2.84 7.49 -8.43
N ILE A 17 -1.55 7.19 -8.36
CA ILE A 17 -0.73 7.30 -7.14
C ILE A 17 -0.10 8.68 -7.11
N LYS A 18 -0.45 9.46 -6.08
CA LYS A 18 0.11 10.78 -5.84
C LYS A 18 1.49 10.68 -5.19
N GLU A 19 1.62 9.85 -4.16
CA GLU A 19 2.87 9.71 -3.41
C GLU A 19 2.95 8.33 -2.72
N VAL A 20 4.15 7.74 -2.68
CA VAL A 20 4.44 6.53 -1.89
C VAL A 20 5.30 6.92 -0.69
N ARG A 21 4.82 6.66 0.53
CA ARG A 21 5.51 7.06 1.77
C ARG A 21 5.42 5.99 2.87
N GLY A 22 6.43 5.95 3.72
CA GLY A 22 6.47 5.00 4.82
C GLY A 22 7.81 4.99 5.55
N ARG A 23 7.82 4.42 6.75
CA ARG A 23 9.02 4.25 7.57
C ARG A 23 8.98 2.88 8.23
N GLY A 24 10.02 2.08 8.00
CA GLY A 24 10.04 0.70 8.49
C GLY A 24 8.85 -0.10 7.95
N LEU A 25 8.09 -0.74 8.83
CA LEU A 25 6.94 -1.59 8.45
C LEU A 25 5.64 -0.80 8.24
N MET A 26 5.62 0.50 8.58
CA MET A 26 4.50 1.38 8.29
C MET A 26 4.68 1.97 6.90
N THR A 27 4.17 1.27 5.90
CA THR A 27 4.25 1.68 4.48
C THR A 27 2.86 1.91 3.90
N GLY A 28 2.75 2.88 2.98
CA GLY A 28 1.51 3.20 2.29
C GLY A 28 1.70 4.08 1.07
N PHE A 29 0.62 4.36 0.38
CA PHE A 29 0.61 5.34 -0.70
C PHE A 29 -0.68 6.17 -0.66
N GLU A 30 -0.55 7.41 -1.09
CA GLU A 30 -1.64 8.35 -1.29
C GLU A 30 -2.09 8.27 -2.74
N LEU A 31 -3.40 8.10 -2.93
CA LEU A 31 -4.09 8.12 -4.20
C LEU A 31 -4.62 9.53 -4.46
N ILE A 32 -4.82 9.86 -5.73
CA ILE A 32 -5.48 11.11 -6.12
C ILE A 32 -6.97 11.01 -5.77
N SER A 33 -7.35 11.65 -4.67
CA SER A 33 -8.70 11.60 -4.06
C SER A 33 -9.83 12.01 -5.00
N ASP A 34 -9.54 12.87 -5.97
CA ASP A 34 -10.52 13.37 -6.94
C ASP A 34 -10.98 12.29 -7.94
N LYS A 35 -10.18 11.22 -8.10
CA LYS A 35 -10.41 10.21 -9.14
C LYS A 35 -10.80 8.84 -8.61
N ILE A 36 -10.50 8.54 -7.35
CA ILE A 36 -10.63 7.18 -6.82
C ILE A 36 -10.91 7.17 -5.31
N ASN A 37 -11.80 6.26 -4.92
CA ASN A 37 -12.00 5.89 -3.52
C ASN A 37 -11.02 4.77 -3.12
N ALA A 38 -10.16 5.03 -2.13
CA ALA A 38 -9.17 4.07 -1.66
C ALA A 38 -9.79 2.79 -1.08
N ARG A 39 -11.04 2.84 -0.63
CA ARG A 39 -11.76 1.69 -0.07
C ARG A 39 -11.96 0.57 -1.07
N ASN A 40 -12.30 0.88 -2.32
CA ASN A 40 -12.47 -0.11 -3.38
C ASN A 40 -11.18 -0.89 -3.64
N TYR A 41 -10.03 -0.20 -3.53
CA TYR A 41 -8.72 -0.83 -3.63
C TYR A 41 -8.40 -1.67 -2.39
N CYS A 42 -8.72 -1.21 -1.18
CA CYS A 42 -8.57 -2.02 0.04
C CYS A 42 -9.39 -3.32 -0.05
N GLU A 43 -10.63 -3.28 -0.54
CA GLU A 43 -11.45 -4.46 -0.74
C GLU A 43 -10.86 -5.40 -1.80
N SER A 44 -10.41 -4.87 -2.93
CA SER A 44 -9.72 -5.65 -3.96
C SER A 44 -8.44 -6.31 -3.43
N LEU A 45 -7.65 -5.59 -2.64
CA LEU A 45 -6.43 -6.09 -2.01
C LEU A 45 -6.74 -7.17 -0.97
N LYS A 46 -7.84 -7.05 -0.23
CA LYS A 46 -8.33 -8.08 0.69
C LYS A 46 -8.63 -9.39 -0.05
N TYR A 47 -9.27 -9.35 -1.22
CA TYR A 47 -9.48 -10.54 -2.05
C TYR A 47 -8.18 -11.18 -2.53
N ASN A 48 -7.13 -10.38 -2.72
CA ASN A 48 -5.77 -10.86 -3.04
C ASN A 48 -4.97 -11.29 -1.80
N GLY A 49 -5.60 -11.36 -0.61
CA GLY A 49 -4.94 -11.76 0.64
C GLY A 49 -4.05 -10.69 1.27
N VAL A 50 -4.14 -9.44 0.81
CA VAL A 50 -3.36 -8.32 1.34
C VAL A 50 -4.22 -7.46 2.26
N LEU A 51 -3.89 -7.47 3.55
CA LEU A 51 -4.58 -6.65 4.55
C LEU A 51 -4.06 -5.20 4.51
N CYS A 52 -4.97 -4.29 4.19
CA CYS A 52 -4.72 -2.85 4.13
C CYS A 52 -5.88 -2.09 4.78
N LYS A 53 -5.62 -0.84 5.15
CA LYS A 53 -6.65 0.08 5.61
C LYS A 53 -6.46 1.44 4.96
N GLU A 54 -7.55 2.01 4.48
CA GLU A 54 -7.60 3.38 4.00
C GLU A 54 -7.73 4.38 5.14
N THR A 55 -7.19 5.58 4.95
CA THR A 55 -7.34 6.72 5.85
C THR A 55 -7.63 7.96 5.02
N HIS A 56 -8.53 8.83 5.50
CA HIS A 56 -8.95 10.04 4.78
C HIS A 56 -9.42 9.76 3.33
N ASP A 57 -9.99 8.57 3.08
CA ASP A 57 -10.54 8.10 1.80
C ASP A 57 -9.55 8.00 0.62
N ASN A 58 -8.28 8.40 0.82
CA ASN A 58 -7.28 8.50 -0.25
C ASN A 58 -5.93 7.87 0.10
N ILE A 59 -5.63 7.54 1.36
CA ILE A 59 -4.34 6.96 1.76
C ILE A 59 -4.53 5.48 2.09
N ILE A 60 -3.85 4.59 1.39
CA ILE A 60 -3.83 3.15 1.71
C ILE A 60 -2.60 2.84 2.55
N ARG A 61 -2.80 2.24 3.73
CA ARG A 61 -1.74 1.79 4.63
C ARG A 61 -1.71 0.27 4.68
N PHE A 62 -0.52 -0.30 4.52
CA PHE A 62 -0.29 -1.73 4.60
C PHE A 62 0.06 -2.11 6.03
N ALA A 63 -0.71 -3.05 6.61
CA ALA A 63 -0.41 -3.62 7.91
C ALA A 63 0.44 -4.88 7.71
N GLN A 64 1.74 -4.69 7.44
CA GLN A 64 2.64 -5.83 7.32
C GLN A 64 2.84 -6.49 8.69
N PRO A 65 2.57 -7.80 8.84
CA PRO A 65 2.95 -8.50 10.06
C PRO A 65 4.46 -8.43 10.26
N LEU A 66 4.92 -8.17 11.49
CA LEU A 66 6.34 -8.16 11.88
C LEU A 66 7.09 -9.46 11.51
N VAL A 67 6.36 -10.53 11.26
CA VAL A 67 6.86 -11.90 10.98
C VAL A 67 6.92 -12.21 9.48
N VAL A 68 6.64 -11.26 8.58
CA VAL A 68 6.76 -11.49 7.13
C VAL A 68 8.21 -11.81 6.75
N LYS A 69 8.47 -13.10 6.51
CA LYS A 69 9.69 -13.58 5.86
C LYS A 69 9.59 -13.28 4.37
N LYS A 70 10.67 -12.79 3.77
CA LYS A 70 10.80 -12.55 2.33
C LYS A 70 10.65 -13.88 1.57
N ARG A 71 9.42 -14.25 1.23
CA ARG A 71 9.14 -15.46 0.44
C ARG A 71 9.41 -15.11 -1.03
N ARG A 72 10.63 -15.43 -1.48
CA ARG A 72 10.99 -15.49 -2.90
C ARG A 72 10.30 -16.73 -3.46
N TYR A 73 9.41 -16.54 -4.43
CA TYR A 73 9.14 -17.54 -5.45
C TYR A 73 10.05 -17.22 -6.64
#